data_AF-A0A4Y2S2E3-F1
#
_entry.id   AF-A0A4Y2S2E3-F1
#
_cell.length_a   1.000
_cell.length_b   1.000
_cell.length_c   1.000
_cell.angle_alpha   90.00
_cell.angle_beta   90.00
_cell.angle_gamma   90.00
#
_symmetry.space_group_name_H-M   'P 1'
#
loop_
_entity.id
_entity.type
_entity.pdbx_description
1 polymer ?
#
loop_
_entity_poly.entity_id
_entity_poly.type
_entity_poly.pdbx_seq_one_letter_code
_entity_poly.pdbx_strand_id
1 'polypeptide(L)'
;MKNMKTFGALTHQRGVSDSVLARRTQGMTALQHICDGIEKFWGVDLTSSDQHLKISDSRVQQDNDESRKMVEWFKHYNPFPKNSNLISISTGVVGDSRISCHIAKEEGILGIKRTEGSNFYTVKFRRNDRLQPLALKGHEIFFIQSFQAIFTGF
;
A
#
# COMPACT_ATOMS: atom_id res chain seq x y z
N MET A 1 32.21 32.32 14.50
CA MET A 1 31.29 31.19 14.30
C MET A 1 30.61 31.37 12.94
N LYS A 2 30.66 30.38 12.05
CA LYS A 2 29.97 30.46 10.74
C LYS A 2 28.53 30.01 10.94
N ASN A 3 27.57 30.81 10.46
CA ASN A 3 26.15 30.54 10.62
C ASN A 3 25.79 29.27 9.82
N MET A 4 25.34 28.23 10.52
CA MET A 4 24.94 26.95 9.90
C MET A 4 23.54 27.13 9.29
N LYS A 5 23.46 27.30 7.97
CA LYS A 5 22.18 27.37 7.24
C LYS A 5 21.69 25.93 6.99
N THR A 6 20.47 25.63 7.41
CA THR A 6 19.83 24.30 7.28
C THR A 6 19.43 24.03 5.83
N PHE A 7 19.68 22.81 5.35
CA PHE A 7 19.36 22.36 3.99
C PHE A 7 17.83 22.33 3.80
N GLY A 8 17.31 23.00 2.77
CA GLY A 8 15.88 23.11 2.48
C GLY A 8 15.21 24.43 2.89
N ALA A 9 15.92 25.32 3.59
CA ALA A 9 15.43 26.67 3.86
C ALA A 9 15.51 27.57 2.59
N LEU A 10 14.72 28.65 2.55
CA LEU A 10 14.69 29.67 1.47
C LEU A 10 16.08 30.25 1.09
N THR A 11 17.09 30.01 1.91
CA THR A 11 18.48 30.46 1.75
C THR A 11 19.37 29.48 0.98
N HIS A 12 18.86 28.30 0.60
CA HIS A 12 19.64 27.27 -0.07
C HIS A 12 19.64 27.38 -1.61
N GLN A 13 18.74 28.17 -2.22
CA GLN A 13 18.67 28.31 -3.67
C GLN A 13 19.62 29.42 -4.20
N ARG A 14 20.31 29.12 -5.30
CA ARG A 14 21.24 30.04 -5.97
C ARG A 14 20.46 31.27 -6.46
N GLY A 15 20.78 32.47 -5.93
CA GLY A 15 20.17 33.74 -6.35
C GLY A 15 19.35 34.50 -5.28
N VAL A 16 19.16 33.95 -4.08
CA VAL A 16 18.48 34.66 -2.98
C VAL A 16 19.52 35.22 -2.00
N SER A 17 19.90 36.49 -2.19
CA SER A 17 20.73 37.21 -1.22
C SER A 17 19.94 37.51 0.06
N ASP A 18 20.66 37.74 1.17
CA ASP A 18 20.03 38.12 2.44
C ASP A 18 19.19 39.41 2.31
N SER A 19 19.58 40.33 1.41
CA SER A 19 18.80 41.53 1.07
C SER A 19 17.50 41.23 0.33
N VAL A 20 17.49 40.25 -0.58
CA VAL A 20 16.27 39.80 -1.27
C VAL A 20 15.33 39.12 -0.29
N LEU A 21 15.87 38.34 0.65
CA LEU A 21 15.09 37.72 1.71
C LEU A 21 14.46 38.78 2.63
N ALA A 22 15.24 39.76 3.08
CA ALA A 22 14.73 40.87 3.90
C ALA A 22 13.62 41.65 3.19
N ARG A 23 13.82 41.98 1.91
CA ARG A 23 12.80 42.66 1.08
C ARG A 23 11.53 41.82 0.92
N ARG A 24 11.66 40.50 0.76
CA ARG A 24 10.52 39.59 0.66
C ARG A 24 9.76 39.53 1.98
N THR A 25 10.44 39.36 3.11
CA THR A 25 9.82 39.30 4.44
C THR A 25 9.11 40.61 4.79
N GLN A 26 9.74 41.76 4.55
CA GLN A 26 9.13 43.08 4.79
C GLN A 26 7.99 43.37 3.79
N GLY A 27 8.16 42.97 2.53
CA GLY A 27 7.16 43.15 1.48
C GLY A 27 5.92 42.29 1.69
N MET A 28 6.05 41.09 2.26
CA MET A 28 4.93 40.21 2.60
C MET A 28 3.96 40.88 3.59
N THR A 29 4.48 41.60 4.59
CA THR A 29 3.63 42.34 5.55
C THR A 29 2.83 43.45 4.86
N ALA A 30 3.47 44.23 3.98
CA ALA A 30 2.79 45.26 3.21
C ALA A 30 1.76 44.67 2.25
N LEU A 31 2.08 43.54 1.62
CA LEU A 31 1.19 42.82 0.73
C LEU A 31 -0.04 42.29 1.49
N GLN A 32 0.12 41.78 2.71
CA GLN A 32 -0.99 41.32 3.54
C GLN A 32 -2.00 42.44 3.77
N HIS A 33 -1.54 43.65 4.14
CA HIS A 33 -2.42 44.79 4.33
C HIS A 33 -3.14 45.23 3.05
N ILE A 34 -2.48 45.10 1.89
CA ILE A 34 -3.10 45.37 0.59
C ILE A 34 -4.17 44.33 0.29
N CYS A 35 -3.89 43.04 0.50
CA CYS A 35 -4.86 41.96 0.33
C CYS A 35 -6.07 42.14 1.25
N ASP A 36 -5.86 42.40 2.55
CA ASP A 36 -6.93 42.66 3.50
C ASP A 36 -7.78 43.88 3.09
N GLY A 37 -7.16 44.92 2.53
CA GLY A 37 -7.84 46.11 2.04
C GLY A 37 -8.71 45.83 0.81
N ILE A 38 -8.18 45.03 -0.12
CA ILE A 38 -8.91 44.56 -1.30
C ILE A 38 -10.08 43.68 -0.87
N GLU A 39 -9.86 42.71 0.02
CA GLU A 39 -10.90 41.84 0.58
C GLU A 39 -12.05 42.64 1.20
N LYS A 40 -11.72 43.63 2.05
CA LYS A 40 -12.72 44.52 2.66
C LYS A 40 -13.44 45.41 1.65
N PHE A 41 -12.74 45.89 0.63
CA PHE A 41 -13.33 46.74 -0.42
C PHE A 41 -14.32 45.97 -1.29
N TRP A 42 -13.98 44.72 -1.66
CA TRP A 42 -14.81 43.86 -2.48
C TRP A 42 -15.81 43.00 -1.69
N GLY A 43 -15.69 42.98 -0.36
CA GLY A 43 -16.51 42.15 0.52
C GLY A 43 -16.29 40.65 0.33
N VAL A 44 -15.10 40.25 -0.11
CA VAL A 44 -14.72 38.85 -0.38
C VAL A 44 -13.62 38.43 0.60
N ASP A 45 -13.64 37.17 1.02
CA ASP A 45 -12.58 36.56 1.83
C ASP A 45 -11.76 35.65 0.90
N LEU A 46 -10.46 35.93 0.74
CA LEU A 46 -9.56 35.16 -0.12
C LEU A 46 -8.78 34.09 0.66
N THR A 47 -9.27 33.69 1.84
CA THR A 47 -8.80 32.47 2.50
C THR A 47 -8.91 31.29 1.53
N SER A 48 -7.80 30.94 0.88
CA SER A 48 -7.73 29.69 0.14
C SER A 48 -7.75 28.59 1.20
N SER A 49 -8.93 28.02 1.40
CA SER A 49 -9.05 26.71 1.99
C SER A 49 -8.37 25.77 1.01
N ASP A 50 -7.07 25.56 1.18
CA ASP A 50 -6.31 24.50 0.54
C ASP A 50 -6.75 23.15 1.16
N GLN A 51 -8.06 22.98 1.32
CA GLN A 51 -8.71 21.73 1.63
C GLN A 51 -8.47 20.84 0.43
N HIS A 52 -7.78 19.77 0.72
CA HIS A 52 -7.44 18.70 -0.19
C HIS A 52 -8.66 18.32 -1.04
N LEU A 53 -8.72 18.81 -2.28
CA LEU A 53 -9.75 18.50 -3.29
C LEU A 53 -9.88 16.99 -3.61
N LYS A 54 -9.09 16.13 -2.95
CA LYS A 54 -9.16 14.67 -3.10
C LYS A 54 -10.25 14.03 -2.22
N ILE A 55 -10.79 14.71 -1.22
CA ILE A 55 -11.94 14.23 -0.42
C ILE A 55 -13.13 15.16 -0.66
N SER A 56 -13.61 15.21 -1.89
CA SER A 56 -14.93 15.77 -2.16
C SER A 56 -15.98 14.67 -2.09
N ASP A 57 -17.21 15.02 -1.73
CA ASP A 57 -18.33 14.07 -1.70
C ASP A 57 -18.53 13.36 -3.05
N SER A 58 -18.25 14.06 -4.15
CA SER A 58 -18.26 13.47 -5.50
C SER A 58 -17.21 12.37 -5.70
N ARG A 59 -16.00 12.53 -5.15
CA ARG A 59 -14.94 11.52 -5.23
C ARG A 59 -15.24 10.34 -4.34
N VAL A 60 -15.75 10.58 -3.13
CA VAL A 60 -16.22 9.51 -2.23
C VAL A 60 -17.34 8.70 -2.87
N GLN A 61 -18.31 9.37 -3.50
CA GLN A 61 -19.40 8.69 -4.21
C GLN A 61 -18.87 7.86 -5.39
N GLN A 62 -17.95 8.42 -6.18
CA GLN A 62 -17.32 7.71 -7.29
C GLN A 62 -16.57 6.46 -6.82
N ASP A 63 -15.73 6.58 -5.78
CA ASP A 63 -14.96 5.47 -5.22
C ASP A 63 -15.88 4.35 -4.70
N ASN A 64 -17.00 4.72 -4.09
CA ASN A 64 -18.03 3.78 -3.63
C ASN A 64 -18.72 3.06 -4.80
N ASP A 65 -19.03 3.79 -5.87
CA ASP A 65 -19.65 3.21 -7.08
C ASP A 65 -18.69 2.29 -7.84
N GLU A 66 -17.40 2.64 -7.91
CA GLU A 66 -16.34 1.80 -8.47
C GLU A 66 -16.12 0.53 -7.62
N SER A 67 -16.09 0.67 -6.29
CA SER A 67 -16.01 -0.46 -5.38
C SER A 67 -17.20 -1.42 -5.55
N ARG A 68 -18.41 -0.89 -5.74
CA ARG A 68 -19.60 -1.70 -6.02
C ARG A 68 -19.48 -2.47 -7.32
N LYS A 69 -19.02 -1.82 -8.40
CA LYS A 69 -18.77 -2.48 -9.70
C LYS A 69 -17.74 -3.60 -9.58
N MET A 70 -16.66 -3.37 -8.81
CA MET A 70 -15.64 -4.40 -8.56
C MET A 70 -16.25 -5.61 -7.84
N VAL A 71 -17.07 -5.37 -6.80
CA VAL A 71 -17.76 -6.45 -6.07
C VAL A 71 -18.73 -7.21 -6.98
N GLU A 72 -19.51 -6.50 -7.81
CA GLU A 72 -20.40 -7.13 -8.79
C GLU A 72 -19.62 -7.97 -9.81
N TRP A 73 -18.47 -7.49 -10.27
CA TRP A 73 -17.59 -8.24 -11.16
C TRP A 73 -17.09 -9.53 -10.49
N PHE A 74 -16.61 -9.47 -9.25
CA PHE A 74 -16.16 -10.67 -8.51
C PHE A 74 -17.27 -11.69 -8.23
N LYS A 75 -18.54 -11.25 -8.12
CA LYS A 75 -19.68 -12.17 -7.99
C LYS A 75 -19.87 -13.03 -9.24
N HIS A 76 -19.65 -12.45 -10.42
CA HIS A 76 -19.79 -13.14 -11.70
C HIS A 76 -18.52 -13.92 -12.05
N TYR A 77 -17.35 -13.35 -11.77
CA TYR A 77 -16.03 -13.91 -12.05
C TYR A 77 -15.30 -14.15 -10.74
N ASN A 78 -15.52 -15.31 -10.11
CA ASN A 78 -14.83 -15.66 -8.89
C ASN A 78 -13.33 -15.86 -9.18
N PRO A 79 -12.43 -14.98 -8.68
CA PRO A 79 -10.99 -15.11 -8.93
C PRO A 79 -10.36 -16.28 -8.16
N PHE A 80 -11.07 -16.82 -7.16
CA PHE A 80 -10.66 -17.94 -6.33
C PHE A 80 -11.69 -19.08 -6.43
N PRO A 81 -11.82 -19.72 -7.59
CA PRO A 81 -12.69 -20.89 -7.71
C PRO A 81 -12.22 -21.95 -6.71
N LYS A 82 -13.17 -22.61 -6.05
CA LYS A 82 -12.85 -23.68 -5.10
C LYS A 82 -12.20 -24.82 -5.87
N ASN A 83 -10.89 -24.95 -5.71
CA ASN A 83 -10.06 -25.98 -6.33
C ASN A 83 -9.58 -26.97 -5.26
N SER A 84 -9.32 -28.21 -5.67
CA SER A 84 -8.74 -29.22 -4.78
C SER A 84 -7.25 -28.98 -4.51
N ASN A 85 -6.59 -28.23 -5.38
CA ASN A 85 -5.14 -28.03 -5.39
C ASN A 85 -4.81 -26.58 -5.05
N LEU A 86 -3.76 -26.37 -4.27
CA LEU A 86 -3.26 -25.04 -3.96
C LEU A 86 -2.58 -24.44 -5.21
N ILE A 87 -2.94 -23.23 -5.61
CA ILE A 87 -2.37 -22.60 -6.82
C ILE A 87 -1.74 -21.25 -6.47
N SER A 88 -0.50 -21.03 -6.92
CA SER A 88 0.16 -19.73 -6.83
C SER A 88 -0.43 -18.78 -7.88
N ILE A 89 -0.97 -17.64 -7.43
CA ILE A 89 -1.58 -16.64 -8.33
C ILE A 89 -0.51 -15.95 -9.19
N SER A 90 0.68 -15.71 -8.63
CA SER A 90 1.75 -14.99 -9.32
C SER A 90 2.48 -15.83 -10.36
N THR A 91 2.57 -17.15 -10.14
CA THR A 91 3.37 -18.05 -10.98
C THR A 91 2.56 -19.15 -11.67
N GLY A 92 1.28 -19.32 -11.33
CA GLY A 92 0.43 -20.41 -11.83
C GLY A 92 0.82 -21.80 -11.31
N VAL A 93 1.83 -21.92 -10.45
CA VAL A 93 2.32 -23.21 -9.93
C VAL A 93 1.23 -23.89 -9.10
N VAL A 94 0.93 -25.14 -9.44
CA VAL A 94 -0.04 -25.98 -8.73
C VAL A 94 0.70 -26.87 -7.73
N GLY A 95 0.34 -26.75 -6.47
CA GLY A 95 0.81 -27.59 -5.38
C GLY A 95 0.25 -29.00 -5.47
N ASP A 96 1.07 -29.98 -5.12
CA ASP A 96 0.68 -31.37 -4.99
C ASP A 96 0.29 -31.71 -3.54
N SER A 97 0.00 -32.98 -3.27
CA SER A 97 -0.33 -33.47 -1.92
C SER A 97 0.81 -33.33 -0.91
N ARG A 98 2.04 -33.01 -1.34
CA ARG A 98 3.18 -32.78 -0.44
C ARG A 98 3.20 -31.35 0.09
N ILE A 99 2.54 -30.41 -0.59
CA ILE A 99 2.49 -29.01 -0.18
C ILE A 99 1.52 -28.83 0.98
N SER A 100 2.07 -28.55 2.16
CA SER A 100 1.31 -28.43 3.41
C SER A 100 1.20 -27.00 3.94
N CYS A 101 1.73 -26.00 3.23
CA CYS A 101 1.73 -24.62 3.74
C CYS A 101 0.33 -24.04 4.01
N HIS A 102 -0.72 -24.55 3.35
CA HIS A 102 -2.10 -24.11 3.56
C HIS A 102 -2.72 -24.62 4.88
N ILE A 103 -2.18 -25.70 5.47
CA ILE A 103 -2.60 -26.26 6.78
C ILE A 103 -1.56 -25.98 7.87
N ALA A 104 -0.77 -24.92 7.71
CA ALA A 104 0.36 -24.62 8.59
C ALA A 104 -0.04 -24.46 10.05
N LYS A 105 -1.24 -23.89 10.28
CA LYS A 105 -1.76 -23.62 11.61
C LYS A 105 -2.14 -24.92 12.32
N GLU A 106 -2.85 -25.80 11.63
CA GLU A 106 -3.29 -27.09 12.16
C GLU A 106 -2.09 -27.96 12.55
N GLU A 107 -1.12 -28.09 11.65
CA GLU A 107 0.12 -28.83 11.90
C GLU A 107 0.96 -28.19 13.02
N GLY A 108 1.01 -26.85 13.09
CA GLY A 108 1.68 -26.14 14.18
C GLY A 108 1.07 -26.47 15.55
N ILE A 109 -0.26 -26.50 15.64
CA ILE A 109 -0.98 -26.87 16.87
C ILE A 109 -0.69 -28.32 17.25
N LEU A 110 -0.71 -29.25 16.28
CA LEU A 110 -0.36 -30.66 16.51
C LEU A 110 1.10 -30.82 16.97
N GLY A 111 2.02 -30.04 16.39
CA GLY A 111 3.42 -29.99 16.79
C GLY A 111 3.59 -29.56 18.25
N ILE A 112 2.91 -28.49 18.66
CA ILE A 112 2.95 -27.99 20.05
C ILE A 112 2.38 -29.04 21.01
N LYS A 113 1.23 -29.64 20.69
CA LYS A 113 0.63 -30.72 21.51
C LYS A 113 1.58 -31.91 21.68
N ARG A 114 2.37 -32.25 20.66
CA ARG A 114 3.37 -33.33 20.73
C ARG A 114 4.51 -33.03 21.70
N THR A 115 4.82 -31.75 21.89
CA THR A 115 5.87 -31.30 22.81
C THR A 115 5.39 -31.05 24.23
N GLU A 116 4.08 -31.03 24.45
CA GLU A 116 3.47 -30.87 25.77
C GLU A 116 3.92 -32.00 26.71
N GLY A 117 4.39 -31.64 27.91
CA GLY A 117 4.91 -32.60 28.90
C GLY A 117 6.32 -33.16 28.62
N SER A 118 6.96 -32.79 27.51
CA SER A 118 8.35 -33.16 27.22
C SER A 118 9.35 -32.13 27.76
N ASN A 119 10.51 -32.57 28.22
CA ASN A 119 11.59 -31.67 28.63
C ASN A 119 12.24 -30.98 27.41
N PHE A 120 12.68 -29.73 27.56
CA PHE A 120 13.28 -28.96 26.46
C PHE A 120 14.46 -29.64 25.76
N TYR A 121 15.28 -30.39 26.50
CA TYR A 121 16.45 -31.08 25.93
C TYR A 121 16.11 -32.35 25.14
N THR A 122 14.90 -32.90 25.29
CA THR A 122 14.46 -34.10 24.54
C THR A 122 13.72 -33.77 23.25
N VAL A 123 13.15 -32.57 23.15
CA VAL A 123 12.43 -32.11 21.96
C VAL A 123 13.41 -31.90 20.80
N LYS A 124 13.21 -32.62 19.70
CA LYS A 124 13.99 -32.49 18.46
C LYS A 124 13.06 -32.19 17.28
N PHE A 125 13.31 -31.10 16.59
CA PHE A 125 12.60 -30.75 15.36
C PHE A 125 13.21 -31.48 14.16
N ARG A 126 12.46 -32.39 13.53
CA ARG A 126 12.95 -33.09 12.34
C ARG A 126 12.71 -32.24 11.10
N ARG A 127 13.56 -32.41 10.10
CA ARG A 127 13.37 -31.75 8.79
C ARG A 127 12.08 -32.22 8.10
N ASN A 128 11.66 -33.47 8.31
CA ASN A 128 10.43 -34.02 7.76
C ASN A 128 9.17 -33.43 8.41
N ASP A 129 9.28 -32.88 9.61
CA ASP A 129 8.16 -32.22 10.30
C ASP A 129 7.98 -30.76 9.80
N ARG A 130 8.86 -30.28 8.92
CA ARG A 130 8.74 -28.95 8.34
C ARG A 130 7.65 -28.94 7.28
N LEU A 131 6.81 -27.91 7.35
CA LEU A 131 5.83 -27.62 6.33
C LEU A 131 6.51 -27.34 4.99
N GLN A 132 5.90 -27.82 3.92
CA GLN A 132 6.44 -27.72 2.58
C GLN A 132 5.79 -26.54 1.85
N PRO A 133 6.55 -25.46 1.51
CA PRO A 133 6.03 -24.35 0.73
C PRO A 133 5.92 -24.70 -0.75
N LEU A 134 5.02 -24.00 -1.46
CA LEU A 134 4.90 -24.05 -2.93
C LEU A 134 6.23 -23.84 -3.65
N ALA A 135 7.15 -23.05 -3.07
CA ALA A 135 8.47 -22.76 -3.65
C ALA A 135 9.37 -24.00 -3.82
N LEU A 136 9.04 -25.13 -3.19
CA LEU A 136 9.74 -26.40 -3.43
C LEU A 136 9.44 -27.00 -4.81
N LYS A 137 8.31 -26.64 -5.42
CA LYS A 137 8.05 -26.92 -6.83
C LYS A 137 8.89 -25.94 -7.64
N GLY A 138 9.92 -26.45 -8.31
CA GLY A 138 10.57 -25.74 -9.41
C GLY A 138 9.57 -25.44 -10.53
N HIS A 139 9.93 -24.55 -11.44
CA HIS A 139 9.11 -24.08 -12.57
C HIS A 139 8.64 -25.20 -13.53
N GLU A 140 7.79 -26.12 -13.10
CA GLU A 140 6.92 -26.89 -13.98
C GLU A 140 5.69 -26.03 -14.22
N ILE A 141 5.82 -25.14 -15.21
CA ILE A 141 4.81 -24.19 -15.62
C ILE A 141 3.68 -24.99 -16.30
N PHE A 142 2.70 -25.45 -15.53
CA PHE A 142 1.38 -25.73 -16.08
C PHE A 142 0.70 -24.38 -16.26
N PHE A 143 0.87 -23.80 -17.44
CA PHE A 143 0.24 -22.55 -17.83
C PHE A 143 -1.28 -22.78 -17.89
N ILE A 144 -1.98 -22.48 -16.79
CA ILE A 144 -3.44 -22.53 -16.77
C ILE A 144 -3.93 -21.37 -17.63
N GLN A 145 -4.42 -21.69 -18.84
CA GLN A 145 -4.98 -20.74 -19.81
C GLN A 145 -6.09 -19.84 -19.25
N SER A 146 -6.62 -20.13 -18.06
CA SER A 146 -7.68 -19.36 -17.41
C SER A 146 -7.32 -17.90 -17.07
N PHE A 147 -6.02 -17.55 -16.95
CA PHE A 147 -5.62 -16.15 -16.75
C PHE A 147 -5.46 -15.34 -18.03
N GLN A 148 -5.31 -16.00 -19.19
CA GLN A 148 -5.19 -15.29 -20.46
C GLN A 148 -6.54 -14.64 -20.87
N ALA A 149 -7.66 -15.17 -20.39
CA ALA A 149 -8.98 -14.56 -20.52
C ALA A 149 -9.18 -13.31 -19.64
N ILE A 150 -8.40 -13.14 -18.56
CA ILE A 150 -8.52 -11.97 -17.66
C ILE A 150 -7.90 -10.72 -18.30
N PHE A 151 -6.93 -10.87 -19.21
CA PHE A 151 -6.21 -9.76 -19.84
C PHE A 151 -6.52 -9.52 -21.32
N THR A 152 -7.30 -10.40 -21.97
CA THR A 152 -7.65 -10.26 -23.41
C THR A 152 -9.00 -9.60 -23.65
N GLY A 153 -9.68 -9.14 -22.60
CA GLY A 153 -10.97 -8.44 -22.66
C GLY A 153 -10.89 -6.91 -22.55
N PHE A 154 -9.74 -6.30 -22.87
CA PHE A 154 -9.58 -4.84 -23.02
C PHE A 154 -8.91 -4.51 -24.35
#